data_AF-A0A7C4U0I2-F1
#
_entry.id   AF-A0A7C4U0I2-F1
#
_cell.length_a   1.000
_cell.length_b   1.000
_cell.length_c   1.000
_cell.angle_alpha   90.00
_cell.angle_beta   90.00
_cell.angle_gamma   90.00
#
_symmetry.space_group_name_H-M   'P 1'
#
loop_
_entity.id
_entity.type
_entity.pdbx_description
1 polymer ?
#
loop_
_entity_poly.entity_id
_entity_poly.type
_entity_poly.pdbx_seq_one_letter_code
_entity_poly.pdbx_strand_id
1 'polypeptide(L)'
;FWERALFMFMAGWWFITTLYGLSTIHKRNVIAHKIWMIRSYSMAMTAVTFRVYHIAFYLLGWGHLENYEVSLWISVIGNMLFAEWVIWRQSKQYLKSFAT
;
A
#
# COMPACT_ATOMS: atom_id res chain seq x y z
N PHE A 1 13.89 -14.46 -8.86
CA PHE A 1 14.58 -14.10 -7.58
C PHE A 1 14.02 -12.82 -6.97
N TRP A 2 13.72 -11.82 -7.81
CA TRP A 2 13.25 -10.50 -7.42
C TRP A 2 11.89 -10.51 -6.70
N GLU A 3 10.96 -11.38 -7.11
CA GLU A 3 9.62 -11.50 -6.50
C GLU A 3 9.68 -11.91 -5.02
N ARG A 4 10.57 -12.86 -4.68
CA ARG A 4 10.71 -13.33 -3.29
C ARG A 4 11.22 -12.23 -2.37
N ALA A 5 12.11 -11.37 -2.87
CA ALA A 5 12.57 -10.20 -2.15
C ALA A 5 11.43 -9.20 -1.94
N LEU A 6 10.60 -8.98 -2.96
CA LEU A 6 9.43 -8.12 -2.86
C LEU A 6 8.42 -8.64 -1.83
N PHE A 7 8.14 -9.95 -1.81
CA PHE A 7 7.26 -10.54 -0.81
C PHE A 7 7.82 -10.42 0.62
N MET A 8 9.11 -10.64 0.82
CA MET A 8 9.75 -10.41 2.13
C MET A 8 9.67 -8.94 2.55
N PHE A 9 9.92 -8.01 1.63
CA PHE A 9 9.77 -6.58 1.88
C PHE A 9 8.32 -6.24 2.25
N MET A 10 7.35 -6.75 1.50
CA MET A 10 5.93 -6.53 1.77
C MET A 10 5.53 -7.05 3.15
N ALA A 11 5.95 -8.26 3.52
CA ALA A 11 5.65 -8.85 4.81
C ALA A 11 6.25 -8.02 5.96
N GLY A 12 7.53 -7.63 5.85
CA GLY A 12 8.19 -6.79 6.84
C GLY A 12 7.52 -5.42 6.98
N TRP A 13 7.23 -4.76 5.85
CA TRP A 13 6.58 -3.47 5.83
C TRP A 13 5.16 -3.52 6.41
N TRP A 14 4.40 -4.55 6.08
CA TRP A 14 3.04 -4.74 6.60
C TRP A 14 3.03 -5.00 8.11
N PHE A 15 3.98 -5.80 8.59
CA PHE A 15 4.15 -6.07 10.02
C PHE A 15 4.49 -4.78 10.78
N ILE A 16 5.46 -4.00 10.29
CA ILE A 16 5.86 -2.72 10.88
C ILE A 16 4.66 -1.75 10.92
N THR A 17 3.99 -1.53 9.78
CA THR A 17 2.86 -0.58 9.72
C THR A 17 1.73 -0.95 10.67
N THR A 18 1.45 -2.25 10.84
CA THR A 18 0.44 -2.74 11.78
C THR A 18 0.87 -2.55 13.24
N LEU A 19 2.13 -2.84 13.58
CA LEU A 19 2.68 -2.59 14.92
C LEU A 19 2.63 -1.11 15.29
N TYR A 20 3.03 -0.21 14.38
CA TYR A 20 2.96 1.23 14.61
C TYR A 20 1.51 1.72 14.70
N GLY A 21 0.59 1.14 13.92
CA GLY A 21 -0.85 1.36 14.05
C GLY A 21 -1.36 1.02 15.45
N LEU A 22 -0.96 -0.12 16.01
CA LEU A 22 -1.35 -0.53 17.37
C LEU A 22 -0.68 0.33 18.46
N SER A 23 0.58 0.70 18.29
CA SER A 23 1.28 1.55 19.27
C SER A 23 0.65 2.95 19.36
N THR A 24 0.25 3.52 18.22
CA THR A 24 -0.33 4.88 18.16
C THR A 24 -1.72 4.97 18.76
N ILE A 25 -2.54 3.91 18.66
CA ILE A 25 -3.84 3.88 19.34
C ILE A 25 -3.70 3.75 20.86
N HIS A 26 -2.68 3.02 21.33
CA HIS A 26 -2.37 2.93 22.76
C HIS A 26 -1.97 4.30 23.34
N LYS A 27 -1.30 5.14 22.53
CA LYS A 27 -0.99 6.54 22.84
C LYS A 27 -2.17 7.50 22.66
N ARG A 28 -3.39 7.00 22.42
CA ARG A 28 -4.62 7.76 22.12
C ARG A 28 -4.50 8.73 20.93
N ASN A 29 -3.50 8.56 20.06
CA ASN A 29 -3.34 9.39 18.87
C ASN A 29 -4.05 8.77 17.67
N VAL A 30 -5.35 9.08 17.53
CA VAL A 30 -6.23 8.56 16.49
C VAL A 30 -5.79 9.00 15.08
N ILE A 31 -5.20 10.20 14.97
CA ILE A 31 -4.77 10.76 13.67
C ILE A 31 -3.55 9.98 13.17
N ALA A 32 -2.54 9.78 14.02
CA ALA A 32 -1.38 8.97 13.69
C ALA A 32 -1.78 7.51 13.38
N HIS A 33 -2.71 6.95 14.15
CA HIS A 33 -3.26 5.61 13.89
C HIS A 33 -3.86 5.50 12.48
N LYS A 34 -4.71 6.45 12.07
CA LYS A 34 -5.30 6.47 10.73
C LYS A 34 -4.24 6.49 9.63
N ILE A 35 -3.19 7.29 9.78
CA ILE A 35 -2.10 7.38 8.80
C ILE A 35 -1.36 6.04 8.66
N TRP A 36 -1.02 5.39 9.78
CA TRP A 36 -0.37 4.07 9.76
C TRP A 36 -1.28 2.98 9.20
N MET A 37 -2.59 3.04 9.49
CA MET A 37 -3.57 2.12 8.92
C MET A 37 -3.75 2.28 7.42
N ILE A 38 -3.69 3.51 6.87
CA ILE A 38 -3.75 3.74 5.41
C ILE A 38 -2.57 3.05 4.72
N ARG A 39 -1.36 3.12 5.29
CA ARG A 39 -0.16 2.43 4.78
C ARG A 39 -0.29 0.91 4.85
N SER A 40 -0.95 0.37 5.86
CA SER A 40 -1.23 -1.07 5.96
C SER A 40 -2.27 -1.50 4.92
N TYR A 41 -3.32 -0.71 4.73
CA TYR A 41 -4.36 -0.97 3.73
C TYR A 41 -3.84 -0.99 2.29
N SER A 42 -2.91 -0.10 1.94
CA SER A 42 -2.31 -0.11 0.60
C SER A 42 -1.59 -1.42 0.29
N MET A 43 -0.93 -2.01 1.29
CA MET A 43 -0.26 -3.30 1.12
C MET A 43 -1.24 -4.45 0.91
N ALA A 44 -2.38 -4.44 1.59
CA ALA A 44 -3.44 -5.42 1.38
C ALA A 44 -4.10 -5.25 0.00
N MET A 45 -4.28 -4.01 -0.46
CA MET A 45 -4.87 -3.69 -1.77
C MET A 45 -4.01 -4.17 -2.93
N THR A 46 -2.69 -4.29 -2.73
CA THR A 46 -1.77 -4.89 -3.71
C THR A 46 -2.28 -6.22 -4.24
N ALA A 47 -2.72 -7.15 -3.39
CA ALA A 47 -3.20 -8.47 -3.82
C ALA A 47 -4.42 -8.37 -4.76
N VAL A 48 -5.30 -7.39 -4.53
CA VAL A 48 -6.48 -7.14 -5.38
C VAL A 48 -6.04 -6.53 -6.71
N THR A 49 -5.27 -5.46 -6.69
CA THR A 49 -4.79 -4.79 -7.91
C THR A 49 -3.91 -5.70 -8.77
N PHE A 50 -3.09 -6.53 -8.13
CA PHE A 50 -2.30 -7.56 -8.80
C PHE A 50 -3.19 -8.48 -9.63
N ARG A 51 -4.29 -8.98 -9.04
CA ARG A 51 -5.25 -9.84 -9.72
C ARG A 51 -5.97 -9.11 -10.85
N VAL A 52 -6.30 -7.83 -10.67
CA VAL A 52 -6.91 -6.99 -11.72
C VAL A 52 -5.95 -6.84 -12.90
N TYR A 53 -4.68 -6.50 -12.66
CA TYR A 53 -3.66 -6.39 -13.71
C TYR A 53 -3.43 -7.73 -14.40
N HIS A 54 -3.31 -8.82 -13.64
CA HIS A 54 -3.12 -10.15 -14.20
C HIS A 54 -4.27 -10.56 -15.13
N ILE A 55 -5.52 -10.29 -14.77
CA ILE A 55 -6.68 -10.57 -15.62
C ILE A 55 -6.69 -9.66 -16.87
N ALA A 56 -6.40 -8.37 -16.70
CA ALA A 56 -6.36 -7.43 -17.82
C ALA A 56 -5.29 -7.81 -18.85
N PHE A 57 -4.10 -8.16 -18.39
CA PHE A 57 -2.98 -8.59 -19.24
C PHE A 57 -3.19 -9.98 -19.86
N TYR A 58 -3.91 -10.88 -19.17
CA TYR A 58 -4.35 -12.15 -19.74
C TYR A 58 -5.27 -11.93 -20.95
N LEU A 59 -6.24 -11.01 -20.84
CA LEU A 59 -7.17 -10.66 -21.92
C LEU A 59 -6.46 -10.01 -23.13
N LEU A 60 -5.31 -9.38 -22.92
CA LEU A 60 -4.49 -8.74 -23.96
C LEU A 60 -3.56 -9.71 -24.70
N GLY A 61 -3.54 -11.00 -24.35
CA GLY A 61 -2.76 -12.03 -25.06
C GLY A 61 -1.24 -11.98 -24.82
N TRP A 62 -0.78 -11.26 -23.79
CA TRP A 62 0.64 -11.20 -23.41
C TRP A 62 1.10 -12.46 -22.67
N GLY A 63 2.34 -12.88 -22.90
CA GLY A 63 2.96 -14.07 -22.31
C GLY A 63 2.87 -14.08 -20.77
N HIS A 64 2.41 -15.20 -20.18
CA HIS A 64 2.04 -15.28 -18.77
C HIS A 64 3.18 -15.04 -17.78
N LEU A 65 4.41 -15.41 -18.11
CA LEU A 65 5.53 -15.38 -17.16
C LEU A 65 6.07 -13.95 -16.96
N GLU A 66 6.28 -13.19 -18.03
CA GLU A 66 6.77 -11.81 -17.94
C GLU A 66 5.71 -10.85 -17.38
N ASN A 67 4.44 -11.12 -17.69
CA ASN A 67 3.31 -10.35 -17.14
C ASN A 67 3.20 -10.39 -15.63
N TYR A 68 3.50 -11.53 -15.03
CA TYR A 68 3.32 -11.76 -13.60
C TYR A 68 4.25 -10.85 -12.78
N GLU A 69 5.55 -10.84 -13.12
CA GLU A 69 6.54 -10.03 -12.40
C GLU A 69 6.27 -8.53 -12.54
N VAL A 70 5.95 -8.07 -13.75
CA VAL A 70 5.65 -6.66 -14.04
C VAL A 70 4.38 -6.22 -13.33
N SER A 71 3.32 -7.02 -13.37
CA SER A 71 2.05 -6.73 -12.69
C SER A 71 2.22 -6.66 -11.18
N LEU A 72 3.05 -7.54 -10.60
CA LEU A 72 3.34 -7.55 -9.17
C LEU A 72 4.03 -6.27 -8.73
N TRP A 73 5.08 -5.86 -9.44
CA TRP A 73 5.82 -4.62 -9.15
C TRP A 73 4.96 -3.37 -9.30
N ILE A 74 4.20 -3.26 -10.40
CA ILE A 74 3.28 -2.13 -10.63
C ILE A 74 2.21 -2.06 -9.56
N SER A 75 1.67 -3.20 -9.12
CA SER A 75 0.65 -3.22 -8.08
C SER A 75 1.19 -2.73 -6.73
N VAL A 76 2.40 -3.14 -6.33
CA VAL A 76 3.02 -2.71 -5.07
C VAL A 76 3.37 -1.23 -5.11
N ILE A 77 4.11 -0.80 -6.14
CA ILE A 77 4.53 0.60 -6.26
C ILE A 77 3.32 1.52 -6.41
N GLY A 78 2.35 1.13 -7.25
CA GLY A 78 1.15 1.90 -7.49
C GLY A 78 0.31 2.11 -6.24
N ASN A 79 0.08 1.06 -5.44
CA ASN A 79 -0.66 1.22 -4.18
C ASN A 79 0.11 2.02 -3.14
N MET A 80 1.44 1.87 -3.07
CA MET A 80 2.25 2.62 -2.10
C MET A 80 2.26 4.11 -2.42
N LEU A 81 2.43 4.47 -3.70
CA LEU A 81 2.29 5.85 -4.19
C LEU A 81 0.91 6.42 -3.90
N PHE A 82 -0.15 5.63 -4.14
CA PHE A 82 -1.51 6.05 -3.86
C PHE A 82 -1.73 6.31 -2.35
N ALA A 83 -1.18 5.46 -1.49
CA ALA A 83 -1.22 5.64 -0.04
C ALA A 83 -0.55 6.94 0.40
N GLU A 84 0.65 7.22 -0.12
CA GLU A 84 1.36 8.46 0.17
C GLU A 84 0.60 9.70 -0.32
N TRP A 85 -0.01 9.62 -1.51
CA TRP A 85 -0.86 10.69 -2.03
C TRP A 85 -2.08 10.96 -1.13
N VAL A 86 -2.76 9.92 -0.65
CA VAL A 86 -3.88 10.04 0.29
C VAL A 86 -3.41 10.65 1.61
N ILE A 87 -2.27 10.21 2.15
CA ILE A 87 -1.70 10.74 3.39
C ILE A 87 -1.31 12.21 3.22
N TRP A 88 -0.69 12.58 2.10
CA TRP A 88 -0.35 13.97 1.81
C TRP A 88 -1.59 14.87 1.75
N ARG A 89 -2.67 14.37 1.14
CA ARG A 89 -3.95 15.08 1.06
C ARG A 89 -4.61 15.22 2.44
N GLN A 90 -4.54 14.20 3.28
CA GLN A 90 -5.06 14.25 4.66
C GLN A 90 -4.18 15.10 5.59
N SER A 91 -2.87 15.15 5.38
CA SER A 91 -1.95 16.01 6.15
C SER A 91 -2.22 17.50 5.88
N LYS A 92 -2.58 17.85 4.63
CA LYS A 92 -3.14 19.18 4.31
C LYS A 92 -4.44 19.47 5.05
N GLN A 93 -5.33 18.48 5.22
CA GLN A 93 -6.56 18.65 5.99
C GLN A 93 -6.29 18.80 7.50
N TYR A 94 -5.30 18.09 8.04
CA TYR A 94 -4.84 18.23 9.42
C TYR A 94 -4.36 19.67 9.70
N LEU A 95 -3.48 20.22 8.86
CA LEU A 95 -3.01 21.60 9.01
C LEU A 95 -4.15 22.64 8.87
N LYS A 96 -5.12 22.39 7.99
CA LYS A 96 -6.30 23.26 7.86
C LYS A 96 -7.21 23.25 9.09
N SER A 97 -7.24 22.17 9.87
CA SER A 97 -8.08 22.07 11.08
C SER A 97 -7.63 22.98 12.23
N PHE A 98 -6.38 23.45 12.23
CA PHE A 98 -5.87 24.43 13.21
C PHE A 98 -6.01 25.88 12.77
N ALA A 99 -6.41 26.12 11.51
CA ALA A 99 -6.50 27.45 10.92
C ALA A 99 -7.95 28.00 10.86
N THR A 100 -8.92 27.26 11.39
CA THR A 100 -10.33 27.69 11.57
C THR A 100 -10.63 27.78 13.06
#